data_AF-A0A1V4YV70-F1
#
_entry.id   AF-A0A1V4YV70-F1
#
_cell.length_a   1.000
_cell.length_b   1.000
_cell.length_c   1.000
_cell.angle_alpha   90.00
_cell.angle_beta   90.00
_cell.angle_gamma   90.00
#
_symmetry.space_group_name_H-M   'P 1'
#
loop_
_entity.id
_entity.type
_entity.pdbx_description
1 polymer ?
#
loop_
_entity_poly.entity_id
_entity_poly.type
_entity_poly.pdbx_seq_one_letter_code
_entity_poly.pdbx_strand_id
1 'polypeptide(L)' 'MMVVVGGGIRDEKTAAKIVKAGADIIVTGTVVENSFKVEEKIKELVRGVRSV' A
#
# COMPACT_ATOMS: atom_id res chain seq x y z
N MET A 1 -0.93 -12.90 15.72
CA MET A 1 -1.77 -13.29 14.56
C MET A 1 -1.47 -12.31 13.46
N MET A 2 -1.32 -12.78 12.22
CA MET A 2 -0.96 -11.91 11.08
C MET A 2 -2.23 -11.45 10.35
N VAL A 3 -2.35 -10.14 10.11
CA VAL A 3 -3.45 -9.49 9.40
C VAL A 3 -2.98 -9.04 8.03
N VAL A 4 -3.61 -9.60 6.98
CA VAL A 4 -3.34 -9.24 5.58
C VAL A 4 -4.53 -8.46 5.03
N VAL A 5 -4.27 -7.29 4.45
CA VAL A 5 -5.30 -6.43 3.86
C VAL A 5 -5.04 -6.22 2.38
N GLY A 6 -6.04 -6.53 1.56
CA GLY A 6 -6.01 -6.30 0.11
C GLY A 6 -7.24 -5.55 -0.38
N GLY A 7 -7.08 -4.84 -1.50
CA GLY A 7 -8.17 -4.15 -2.20
C GLY A 7 -8.23 -2.65 -1.95
N GLY A 8 -8.33 -1.86 -3.01
CA GLY A 8 -8.56 -0.41 -2.94
C GLY A 8 -7.37 0.45 -2.51
N ILE A 9 -6.19 -0.13 -2.30
CA ILE A 9 -4.97 0.60 -1.92
C ILE A 9 -4.37 1.26 -3.17
N ARG A 10 -4.60 2.57 -3.32
CA ARG A 10 -4.25 3.32 -4.55
C ARG A 10 -3.20 4.40 -4.34
N ASP A 11 -2.87 4.74 -3.10
CA ASP A 11 -2.04 5.88 -2.76
C ASP A 11 -1.37 5.73 -1.38
N GLU A 12 -0.37 6.58 -1.13
CA GLU A 12 0.39 6.67 0.12
C GLU A 12 -0.50 6.78 1.37
N LYS A 13 -1.53 7.63 1.34
CA LYS A 13 -2.38 7.91 2.50
C LYS A 13 -3.23 6.70 2.87
N THR A 14 -3.78 6.02 1.86
CA THR A 14 -4.55 4.80 2.05
C THR A 14 -3.68 3.69 2.63
N ALA A 15 -2.46 3.50 2.12
CA ALA A 15 -1.51 2.54 2.67
C ALA A 15 -1.18 2.84 4.14
N ALA A 16 -0.85 4.10 4.47
CA ALA A 16 -0.55 4.52 5.84
C ALA A 16 -1.72 4.28 6.80
N LYS A 17 -2.97 4.56 6.37
CA LYS A 17 -4.18 4.36 7.19
C LYS A 17 -4.40 2.88 7.52
N ILE A 18 -4.15 1.99 6.57
CA ILE A 18 -4.34 0.54 6.74
C ILE A 18 -3.31 -0.02 7.72
N VAL A 19 -2.05 0.37 7.57
CA VAL A 19 -0.98 -0.07 8.50
C VAL A 19 -1.22 0.50 9.90
N LYS A 20 -1.65 1.76 10.01
CA LYS A 20 -2.10 2.38 11.29
C LYS A 20 -3.24 1.63 11.96
N ALA A 21 -4.09 0.95 11.21
CA ALA A 21 -5.19 0.15 11.74
C ALA A 21 -4.73 -1.22 12.27
N GLY A 22 -3.46 -1.60 12.10
CA GLY A 22 -2.89 -2.86 12.59
C GLY A 22 -2.73 -3.95 11.52
N ALA A 23 -2.66 -3.58 10.24
CA ALA A 23 -2.32 -4.54 9.18
C ALA A 23 -0.82 -4.86 9.19
N ASP A 24 -0.48 -6.15 9.19
CA ASP A 24 0.92 -6.62 9.07
C ASP A 24 1.39 -6.63 7.62
N ILE A 25 0.48 -6.93 6.69
CA ILE A 25 0.77 -7.00 5.25
C ILE A 25 -0.32 -6.27 4.47
N ILE A 26 0.09 -5.49 3.48
CA ILE A 26 -0.80 -4.91 2.48
C ILE A 26 -0.56 -5.51 1.09
N VAL A 27 -1.63 -5.72 0.33
CA VAL A 27 -1.57 -6.28 -1.03
C VAL A 27 -2.09 -5.25 -2.04
N THR A 28 -1.27 -4.97 -3.05
CA THR A 28 -1.61 -4.05 -4.15
C THR A 28 -1.43 -4.74 -5.50
N GLY A 29 -2.41 -4.61 -6.39
CA GLY A 29 -2.36 -5.17 -7.76
C GLY A 29 -2.71 -4.11 -8.80
N THR A 30 -4.01 -3.81 -8.94
CA THR A 30 -4.55 -2.89 -9.97
C THR A 30 -3.83 -1.53 -10.07
N VAL A 31 -3.38 -0.97 -8.95
CA VAL A 31 -2.67 0.31 -8.94
C VAL A 31 -1.27 0.22 -9.56
N VAL A 32 -0.63 -0.94 -9.44
CA VAL A 32 0.70 -1.23 -10.01
C VAL A 32 0.55 -1.62 -11.48
N GLU A 33 -0.43 -2.48 -11.79
CA GLU A 33 -0.70 -2.95 -13.16
C GLU A 33 -1.08 -1.81 -14.12
N ASN A 34 -1.79 -0.79 -13.64
CA ASN A 34 -2.19 0.37 -14.45
C ASN A 34 -1.21 1.55 -14.38
N SER A 35 -0.03 1.37 -13.78
CA SER A 35 0.98 2.43 -13.70
C SER A 35 2.04 2.27 -14.78
N PHE A 36 2.26 3.31 -15.58
CA PHE A 36 3.43 3.40 -16.47
C PHE A 36 4.75 3.52 -15.70
N LYS A 37 4.68 3.97 -14.45
CA LYS A 37 5.84 4.20 -13.58
C LYS A 37 5.74 3.31 -12.34
N VAL A 38 5.93 2.02 -12.54
CA VAL A 38 5.78 0.98 -11.50
C VAL A 38 6.65 1.29 -10.28
N GLU A 39 7.93 1.61 -10.47
CA GLU A 39 8.86 1.87 -9.37
C GLU A 39 8.45 3.09 -8.53
N GLU A 40 8.09 4.21 -9.18
CA GLU A 40 7.60 5.41 -8.47
C GLU A 40 6.35 5.08 -7.66
N LYS A 41 5.43 4.28 -8.24
CA LYS A 41 4.18 3.94 -7.57
C LYS A 41 4.39 3.01 -6.37
N ILE A 42 5.30 2.05 -6.49
CA ILE A 42 5.68 1.19 -5.36
C ILE A 42 6.37 2.03 -4.28
N LYS A 43 7.29 2.94 -4.64
CA LYS A 43 7.95 3.85 -3.69
C LYS A 43 6.95 4.71 -2.92
N GLU A 44 5.92 5.23 -3.58
CA GLU A 44 4.82 5.97 -2.95
C GLU A 44 4.10 5.12 -1.89
N LEU A 45 3.71 3.89 -2.24
CA LEU A 45 3.02 2.98 -1.33
C LEU A 45 3.89 2.58 -0.14
N VAL A 46 5.17 2.27 -0.39
CA VAL A 46 6.15 1.90 0.63
C VAL A 46 6.41 3.07 1.59
N ARG A 47 6.45 4.30 1.10
CA ARG A 47 6.53 5.50 1.97
C ARG A 47 5.35 5.56 2.93
N GLY A 48 4.13 5.29 2.46
CA GLY A 48 2.94 5.25 3.29
C GLY A 48 3.04 4.21 4.40
N VAL A 49 3.48 2.99 4.05
CA VAL A 49 3.71 1.89 5.01
C VAL A 49 4.75 2.25 6.07
N ARG A 50 5.85 2.93 5.68
CA ARG A 50 6.95 3.32 6.58
C ARG A 50 6.71 4.63 7.34
N SER A 51 5.60 5.32 7.09
CA SER A 51 5.26 6.60 7.74
C SER A 51 4.62 6.45 9.13
N VAL A 52 4.55 5.21 9.62
CA VAL A 52 3.81 4.81 10.81
C VAL A 52 4.74 4.26 11.88
#